data_AF-A0A2Y9MNN9-F1
#
_entry.id   AF-A0A2Y9MNN9-F1
#
_cell.length_a   1.000
_cell.length_b   1.000
_cell.length_c   1.000
_cell.angle_alpha   90.00
_cell.angle_beta   90.00
_cell.angle_gamma   90.00
#
_symmetry.space_group_name_H-M   'P 1'
#
loop_
_entity.id
_entity.type
_entity.pdbx_description
1 polymer ?
#
loop_
_entity_poly.entity_id
_entity_poly.type
_entity_poly.pdbx_seq_one_letter_code
_entity_poly.pdbx_strand_id
1 'polypeptide(L)'
;MAALGRQVLDWHRLIPLTWSLIARQTTRLGEQKRTAAFLLHKLTTVSSGGGLGESPSVEPQKYAQEPEHRTGLTQCLLEKQRTAVEREKVVSSLLDMGFTDVHVNELLSIQPGTHPQQLLDIISELILLGLSPEPVCVALKKSPQLLKLPVMHVKKRSSYLRKLGLGEGKLKRVLYCCPEIFTMRQRDIESIVGVLKEKCLFTVKQVTEILHRCPCVLREDPGELEYKFQYAYFRMGIKHVDVVKTDFLQYSMTKTKERHVFLERLGRYQTPDKKGQTLVPNPLLKDILRVSEAEFLAKTACSSAEEFGVFKELLAREEEESEGRMADAGSPEEAGP
;
A
#
# COMPACT_ATOMS: atom_id res chain seq x y z
N MET A 1 23.29 45.90 -42.92
CA MET A 1 23.23 44.66 -43.74
C MET A 1 24.37 43.77 -43.27
N ALA A 2 24.21 42.55 -42.76
CA ALA A 2 23.11 41.60 -42.75
C ALA A 2 23.12 40.79 -41.43
N ALA A 3 21.95 40.24 -41.09
CA ALA A 3 21.66 39.50 -39.87
C ALA A 3 22.20 38.06 -39.92
N LEU A 4 22.79 37.59 -38.83
CA LEU A 4 23.08 36.18 -38.58
C LEU A 4 22.06 35.66 -37.55
N GLY A 5 20.92 35.19 -38.05
CA GLY A 5 19.91 34.50 -37.24
C GLY A 5 20.46 33.17 -36.73
N ARG A 6 20.62 33.06 -35.41
CA ARG A 6 20.87 31.78 -34.74
C ARG A 6 19.53 31.10 -34.50
N GLN A 7 19.32 29.97 -35.18
CA GLN A 7 18.23 29.05 -34.88
C GLN A 7 18.42 28.50 -33.47
N VAL A 8 17.51 28.88 -32.58
CA VAL A 8 17.30 28.21 -31.29
C VAL A 8 16.60 26.90 -31.62
N LEU A 9 17.30 25.78 -31.45
CA LEU A 9 16.69 24.46 -31.55
C LEU A 9 15.67 24.32 -30.41
N ASP A 10 14.41 24.27 -30.79
CA ASP A 10 13.26 24.12 -29.91
C ASP A 10 13.24 22.69 -29.34
N TRP A 11 13.88 22.49 -28.17
CA TRP A 11 13.94 21.21 -27.47
C TRP A 11 12.61 20.83 -26.79
N HIS A 12 11.60 21.71 -26.79
CA HIS A 12 10.31 21.47 -26.14
C HIS A 12 9.38 20.52 -26.93
N ARG A 13 9.79 20.04 -28.12
CA ARG A 13 8.98 19.14 -28.97
C ARG A 13 9.43 17.69 -29.02
N LEU A 14 10.47 17.29 -28.28
CA LEU A 14 10.96 15.90 -28.30
C LEU A 14 10.78 15.21 -26.96
N ILE A 15 9.52 15.11 -26.53
CA ILE A 15 9.08 13.97 -25.72
C ILE A 15 9.04 12.79 -26.71
N PRO A 16 9.73 11.67 -26.50
CA PRO A 16 9.62 10.57 -27.45
C PRO A 16 8.20 10.00 -27.38
N LEU A 17 7.45 10.21 -28.46
CA LEU A 17 6.03 9.93 -28.69
C LEU A 17 5.65 8.43 -28.70
N THR A 18 6.49 7.54 -28.18
CA THR A 18 6.33 6.08 -28.33
C THR A 18 6.11 5.30 -27.04
N TRP A 19 6.23 5.93 -25.86
CA TRP A 19 6.35 5.17 -24.61
C TRP A 19 5.04 4.86 -23.88
N SER A 20 3.96 5.60 -24.13
CA SER A 20 2.62 5.31 -23.57
C SER A 20 1.92 4.11 -24.23
N LEU A 21 2.37 3.72 -25.43
CA LEU A 21 1.80 2.60 -26.20
C LEU A 21 2.16 1.22 -25.62
N ILE A 22 3.34 1.07 -25.01
CA ILE A 22 3.83 -0.22 -24.51
C ILE A 22 3.09 -0.65 -23.24
N ALA A 23 2.71 0.30 -22.38
CA ALA A 23 1.96 0.01 -21.16
C ALA A 23 0.56 -0.54 -21.44
N ARG A 24 -0.10 -0.10 -22.53
CA ARG A 24 -1.47 -0.52 -22.88
C ARG A 24 -1.55 -1.84 -23.64
N GLN A 25 -0.47 -2.30 -24.27
CA GLN A 25 -0.48 -3.54 -25.06
C GLN A 25 -0.37 -4.81 -24.21
N THR A 26 0.21 -4.72 -23.02
CA THR A 26 0.40 -5.88 -22.12
C THR A 26 -0.88 -6.31 -21.40
N THR A 27 -1.92 -5.48 -21.40
CA THR A 27 -3.18 -5.73 -20.67
C THR A 27 -4.22 -6.53 -21.47
N ARG A 28 -4.03 -6.77 -22.78
CA ARG A 28 -5.07 -7.38 -23.65
C ARG A 28 -4.84 -8.84 -24.04
N LEU A 29 -3.77 -9.50 -23.62
CA LEU A 29 -3.44 -10.88 -24.04
C LEU A 29 -3.59 -11.91 -22.91
N GLY A 30 -4.65 -11.81 -22.11
CA GLY A 30 -4.80 -12.65 -20.91
C GLY A 30 -6.23 -12.97 -20.48
N GLU A 31 -7.22 -12.92 -21.38
CA GLU A 31 -8.58 -13.37 -21.06
C GLU A 31 -9.05 -14.41 -22.07
N GLN A 32 -8.75 -15.68 -21.79
CA GLN A 32 -9.38 -16.81 -22.50
C GLN A 32 -9.95 -17.82 -21.49
N LYS A 33 -11.27 -17.69 -21.30
CA LYS A 33 -12.29 -18.73 -21.09
C LYS A 33 -11.88 -19.99 -20.30
N ARG A 34 -12.41 -20.13 -19.07
CA ARG A 34 -12.79 -21.43 -18.51
C ARG A 34 -14.12 -21.36 -17.76
N THR A 35 -15.11 -21.97 -18.38
CA THR A 35 -16.44 -22.29 -17.86
C THR A 35 -16.32 -23.40 -16.81
N ALA A 36 -16.89 -23.22 -15.61
CA ALA A 36 -17.02 -24.28 -14.62
C ALA A 36 -18.45 -24.27 -14.07
N ALA A 37 -19.17 -25.37 -14.35
CA ALA A 37 -20.52 -25.63 -13.87
C ALA A 37 -20.51 -26.03 -12.39
N PHE A 38 -21.36 -25.41 -11.58
CA PHE A 38 -21.64 -25.85 -10.21
C PHE A 38 -22.97 -26.60 -10.18
N LEU A 39 -22.89 -27.88 -9.82
CA LEU A 39 -24.02 -28.76 -9.56
C LEU A 39 -24.66 -28.41 -8.21
N LEU A 40 -25.94 -28.06 -8.24
CA LEU A 40 -26.81 -27.91 -7.08
C LEU A 40 -27.52 -29.26 -6.82
N HIS A 41 -27.08 -29.98 -5.80
CA HIS A 41 -27.82 -31.15 -5.30
C HIS A 41 -28.92 -30.66 -4.33
N LYS A 42 -30.17 -30.63 -4.80
CA LYS A 42 -31.36 -30.57 -3.94
C LYS A 42 -31.71 -31.99 -3.48
N LEU A 43 -31.95 -32.17 -2.18
CA LEU A 43 -32.55 -33.37 -1.62
C LEU A 43 -34.06 -33.16 -1.48
N THR A 44 -34.84 -34.02 -2.11
CA THR A 44 -36.28 -34.22 -1.92
C THR A 44 -36.53 -35.16 -0.76
N THR A 45 -37.38 -34.76 0.19
CA THR A 45 -38.04 -35.65 1.14
C THR A 45 -39.52 -35.77 0.77
N VAL A 46 -39.98 -37.01 0.61
CA VAL A 46 -41.37 -37.41 0.48
C VAL A 46 -41.77 -38.04 1.79
N SER A 47 -42.91 -37.63 2.36
CA SER A 47 -43.73 -38.49 3.23
C SER A 47 -45.16 -37.94 3.24
N SER A 48 -46.12 -38.79 2.88
CA SER A 48 -47.55 -38.47 2.83
C SER A 48 -48.34 -39.41 3.72
N GLY A 49 -49.30 -38.85 4.46
CA GLY A 49 -50.52 -39.50 4.98
C GLY A 49 -50.30 -40.39 6.20
N GLY A 50 -51.08 -40.34 7.27
CA GLY A 50 -52.39 -39.74 7.54
C GLY A 50 -53.06 -40.64 8.58
N GLY A 51 -53.72 -40.08 9.61
CA GLY A 51 -54.45 -40.88 10.60
C GLY A 51 -54.85 -40.09 11.84
N LEU A 52 -56.08 -39.58 11.83
CA LEU A 52 -56.81 -39.01 12.97
C LEU A 52 -57.23 -40.14 13.93
N GLY A 53 -57.14 -39.92 15.24
CA GLY A 53 -57.66 -40.81 16.27
C GLY A 53 -57.60 -40.16 17.66
N GLU A 54 -58.70 -40.27 18.39
CA GLU A 54 -59.15 -39.42 19.50
C GLU A 54 -58.40 -39.58 20.84
N SER A 55 -58.61 -38.57 21.70
CA SER A 55 -58.29 -38.46 23.13
C SER A 55 -58.94 -39.57 23.99
N PRO A 56 -58.50 -39.87 25.25
CA PRO A 56 -58.70 -38.95 26.38
C PRO A 56 -57.61 -38.92 27.48
N SER A 57 -57.72 -37.85 28.27
CA SER A 57 -57.05 -37.50 29.54
C SER A 57 -56.88 -38.63 30.56
N VAL A 58 -55.64 -38.80 31.08
CA VAL A 58 -55.34 -39.27 32.46
C VAL A 58 -53.98 -38.70 32.90
N GLU A 59 -53.96 -37.82 33.91
CA GLU A 59 -52.84 -37.67 34.87
C GLU A 59 -52.91 -38.86 35.85
N PRO A 60 -51.81 -39.36 36.45
CA PRO A 60 -50.82 -38.53 37.13
C PRO A 60 -49.37 -39.06 37.11
N GLN A 61 -48.47 -38.29 37.73
CA GLN A 61 -47.54 -38.73 38.78
C GLN A 61 -46.08 -38.25 38.57
N LYS A 62 -45.71 -37.40 39.52
CA LYS A 62 -44.40 -36.80 39.77
C LYS A 62 -43.25 -37.81 39.63
N TYR A 63 -42.35 -37.56 38.69
CA TYR A 63 -40.95 -37.90 38.83
C TYR A 63 -40.14 -36.61 38.88
N ALA A 64 -39.36 -36.47 39.94
CA ALA A 64 -38.44 -35.37 40.12
C ALA A 64 -37.41 -35.38 38.98
N GLN A 65 -37.43 -34.35 38.14
CA GLN A 65 -36.26 -33.98 37.36
C GLN A 65 -35.27 -33.31 38.33
N GLU A 66 -34.18 -34.00 38.62
CA GLU A 66 -32.99 -33.37 39.19
C GLU A 66 -32.53 -32.24 38.26
N PRO A 67 -32.07 -31.10 38.80
CA PRO A 67 -31.66 -30.00 37.97
C PRO A 67 -30.27 -30.30 37.39
N GLU A 68 -30.19 -30.56 36.09
CA GLU A 68 -28.94 -30.57 35.29
C GLU A 68 -28.18 -29.22 35.31
N HIS A 69 -28.72 -28.21 36.00
CA HIS A 69 -28.12 -26.87 36.16
C HIS A 69 -26.80 -26.86 36.96
N ARG A 70 -26.47 -27.91 37.72
CA ARG A 70 -25.24 -27.93 38.54
C ARG A 70 -23.97 -28.23 37.73
N THR A 71 -24.09 -28.98 36.65
CA THR A 71 -22.95 -29.36 35.77
C THR A 71 -22.56 -28.24 34.82
N GLY A 72 -23.52 -27.45 34.33
CA GLY A 72 -23.25 -26.28 33.48
C GLY A 72 -22.54 -25.14 34.22
N LEU A 73 -22.87 -24.92 35.50
CA LEU A 73 -22.23 -23.88 36.34
C LEU A 73 -20.77 -24.22 36.65
N THR A 74 -20.46 -25.48 36.97
CA THR A 74 -19.08 -25.92 37.22
C THR A 74 -18.24 -25.92 35.95
N GLN A 75 -18.80 -26.30 34.80
CA GLN A 75 -18.10 -26.27 33.52
C GLN A 75 -17.81 -24.82 33.06
N CYS A 76 -18.76 -23.90 33.23
CA CYS A 76 -18.57 -22.47 32.95
C CYS A 76 -17.51 -21.82 33.87
N LEU A 77 -17.47 -22.19 35.16
CA LEU A 77 -16.45 -21.72 36.09
C LEU A 77 -15.06 -22.27 35.74
N LEU A 78 -14.96 -23.53 35.32
CA LEU A 78 -13.70 -24.16 34.90
C LEU A 78 -13.16 -23.54 33.60
N GLU A 79 -14.03 -23.23 32.64
CA GLU A 79 -13.67 -22.49 31.42
C GLU A 79 -13.24 -21.06 31.72
N LYS A 80 -13.91 -20.37 32.66
CA LYS A 80 -13.46 -19.05 33.16
C LYS A 80 -12.09 -19.11 33.85
N GLN A 81 -11.81 -20.15 34.63
CA GLN A 81 -10.49 -20.33 35.25
C GLN A 81 -9.39 -20.62 34.23
N ARG A 82 -9.66 -21.48 33.23
CA ARG A 82 -8.70 -21.79 32.17
C ARG A 82 -8.36 -20.54 31.33
N THR A 83 -9.38 -19.78 30.93
CA THR A 83 -9.19 -18.53 30.18
C THR A 83 -8.47 -17.45 31.01
N ALA A 84 -8.67 -17.41 32.33
CA ALA A 84 -7.92 -16.51 33.23
C ALA A 84 -6.43 -16.88 33.32
N VAL A 85 -6.10 -18.17 33.48
CA VAL A 85 -4.71 -18.66 33.54
C VAL A 85 -3.99 -18.46 32.21
N GLU A 86 -4.66 -18.68 31.08
CA GLU A 86 -4.09 -18.40 29.76
C GLU A 86 -3.80 -16.90 29.56
N ARG A 87 -4.70 -16.03 30.02
CA ARG A 87 -4.50 -14.59 29.95
C ARG A 87 -3.31 -14.14 30.79
N GLU A 88 -3.11 -14.69 31.98
CA GLU A 88 -1.97 -14.39 32.83
C GLU A 88 -0.63 -14.78 32.19
N LYS A 89 -0.57 -15.97 31.56
CA LYS A 89 0.62 -16.40 30.79
C LYS A 89 0.93 -15.47 29.62
N VAL A 90 -0.10 -14.98 28.92
CA VAL A 90 0.06 -14.01 27.82
C VAL A 90 0.60 -12.69 28.35
N VAL A 91 0.07 -12.19 29.46
CA VAL A 91 0.56 -10.97 30.12
C VAL A 91 2.04 -11.11 30.46
N SER A 92 2.44 -12.18 31.15
CA SER A 92 3.85 -12.41 31.50
C SER A 92 4.75 -12.48 30.27
N SER A 93 4.31 -13.17 29.20
CA SER A 93 5.08 -13.27 27.95
C SER A 93 5.28 -11.91 27.27
N LEU A 94 4.27 -11.04 27.30
CA LEU A 94 4.39 -9.68 26.76
C LEU A 94 5.34 -8.83 27.60
N LEU A 95 5.29 -8.93 28.93
CA LEU A 95 6.23 -8.25 29.81
C LEU A 95 7.68 -8.70 29.56
N ASP A 96 7.91 -10.01 29.37
CA ASP A 96 9.22 -10.58 29.04
C ASP A 96 9.76 -10.08 27.68
N MET A 97 8.87 -9.74 26.74
CA MET A 97 9.24 -9.11 25.46
C MET A 97 9.53 -7.60 25.58
N GLY A 98 9.42 -7.03 26.79
CA GLY A 98 9.69 -5.62 27.07
C GLY A 98 8.49 -4.69 26.91
N PHE A 99 7.26 -5.21 26.87
CA PHE A 99 6.05 -4.38 26.95
C PHE A 99 5.84 -3.90 28.39
N THR A 100 5.27 -2.71 28.57
CA THR A 100 4.88 -2.19 29.89
C THR A 100 3.47 -2.66 30.24
N ASP A 101 3.09 -2.62 31.52
CA ASP A 101 1.71 -2.89 31.93
C ASP A 101 0.68 -2.02 31.19
N VAL A 102 1.04 -0.77 30.90
CA VAL A 102 0.20 0.14 30.11
C VAL A 102 0.01 -0.41 28.70
N HIS A 103 1.10 -0.81 28.02
CA HIS A 103 1.01 -1.40 26.68
C HIS A 103 0.19 -2.68 26.67
N VAL A 104 0.37 -3.57 27.66
CA VAL A 104 -0.37 -4.84 27.74
C VAL A 104 -1.86 -4.58 27.90
N ASN A 105 -2.25 -3.67 28.79
CA ASN A 105 -3.65 -3.30 28.98
C ASN A 105 -4.24 -2.67 27.72
N GLU A 106 -3.49 -1.79 27.04
CA GLU A 106 -3.91 -1.24 25.76
C GLU A 106 -4.12 -2.34 24.71
N LEU A 107 -3.14 -3.22 24.50
CA LEU A 107 -3.21 -4.31 23.52
C LEU A 107 -4.40 -5.24 23.73
N LEU A 108 -4.65 -5.64 24.98
CA LEU A 108 -5.80 -6.48 25.34
C LEU A 108 -7.15 -5.77 25.14
N SER A 109 -7.16 -4.44 25.09
CA SER A 109 -8.37 -3.63 24.84
C SER A 109 -8.66 -3.37 23.35
N ILE A 110 -7.69 -3.59 22.45
CA ILE A 110 -7.81 -3.23 21.01
C ILE A 110 -8.97 -3.95 20.32
N GLN A 111 -9.18 -5.23 20.61
CA GLN A 111 -10.32 -6.01 20.09
C GLN A 111 -10.90 -6.93 21.17
N PRO A 112 -12.02 -6.54 21.79
CA PRO A 112 -12.78 -7.43 22.66
C PRO A 112 -13.28 -8.63 21.85
N GLY A 113 -12.66 -9.80 22.02
CA GLY A 113 -13.03 -11.04 21.34
C GLY A 113 -11.89 -11.74 20.59
N THR A 114 -10.72 -11.12 20.41
CA THR A 114 -9.54 -11.84 19.93
C THR A 114 -9.03 -12.78 21.03
N HIS A 115 -8.76 -14.04 20.69
CA HIS A 115 -8.17 -14.99 21.63
C HIS A 115 -6.81 -14.48 22.14
N PRO A 116 -6.53 -14.45 23.47
CA PRO A 116 -5.28 -13.90 24.01
C PRO A 116 -4.02 -14.52 23.39
N GLN A 117 -4.02 -15.84 23.15
CA GLN A 117 -2.91 -16.53 22.48
C GLN A 117 -2.70 -16.06 21.03
N GLN A 118 -3.77 -15.82 20.28
CA GLN A 118 -3.69 -15.32 18.90
C GLN A 118 -3.01 -13.93 18.88
N LEU A 119 -3.36 -13.06 19.84
CA LEU A 119 -2.71 -11.76 19.99
C LEU A 119 -1.21 -11.90 20.28
N LEU A 120 -0.84 -12.76 21.23
CA LEU A 120 0.56 -13.04 21.56
C LEU A 120 1.34 -13.57 20.35
N ASP A 121 0.77 -14.51 19.61
CA ASP A 121 1.43 -15.13 18.45
C ASP A 121 1.69 -14.10 17.35
N ILE A 122 0.71 -13.22 17.06
CA ILE A 122 0.89 -12.13 16.08
C ILE A 122 1.94 -11.13 16.55
N ILE A 123 1.91 -10.72 17.83
CA ILE A 123 2.91 -9.80 18.39
C ILE A 123 4.31 -10.41 18.32
N SER A 124 4.44 -11.68 18.66
CA SER A 124 5.72 -12.40 18.60
C SER A 124 6.33 -12.34 17.20
N GLU A 125 5.53 -12.55 16.15
CA GLU A 125 6.00 -12.43 14.76
C GLU A 125 6.45 -11.01 14.39
N LEU A 126 5.75 -9.99 14.89
CA LEU A 126 6.13 -8.59 14.67
C LEU A 126 7.43 -8.23 15.40
N ILE A 127 7.63 -8.72 16.63
CA ILE A 127 8.88 -8.55 17.37
C ILE A 127 10.03 -9.28 16.67
N LEU A 128 9.81 -10.48 16.15
CA LEU A 128 10.81 -11.23 15.37
C LEU A 128 11.24 -10.53 14.08
N LEU A 129 10.43 -9.61 13.55
CA LEU A 129 10.80 -8.72 12.44
C LEU A 129 11.66 -7.52 12.88
N GLY A 130 12.03 -7.45 14.16
CA GLY A 130 12.88 -6.43 14.76
C GLY A 130 12.13 -5.16 15.18
N LEU A 131 10.80 -5.22 15.30
CA LEU A 131 10.02 -4.09 15.84
C LEU A 131 10.17 -4.05 17.35
N SER A 132 10.27 -2.85 17.91
CA SER A 132 10.17 -2.66 19.36
C SER A 132 8.69 -2.63 19.81
N PRO A 133 8.43 -2.88 21.11
CA PRO A 133 7.07 -2.94 21.67
C PRO A 133 6.17 -1.73 21.33
N GLU A 134 6.71 -0.52 21.44
CA GLU A 134 5.96 0.72 21.23
C GLU A 134 5.41 0.84 19.78
N PRO A 135 6.24 0.72 18.72
CA PRO A 135 5.75 0.63 17.34
C PRO A 135 4.69 -0.45 17.09
N VAL A 136 4.78 -1.60 17.75
CA VAL A 136 3.80 -2.69 17.62
C VAL A 136 2.44 -2.24 18.19
N CYS A 137 2.43 -1.62 19.36
CA CYS A 137 1.21 -1.09 19.98
C CYS A 137 0.54 -0.05 19.08
N VAL A 138 1.30 0.95 18.62
CA VAL A 138 0.81 2.00 17.71
C VAL A 138 0.23 1.40 16.43
N ALA A 139 0.94 0.44 15.83
CA ALA A 139 0.50 -0.22 14.61
C ALA A 139 -0.79 -1.02 14.79
N LEU A 140 -0.89 -1.84 15.83
CA LEU A 140 -2.06 -2.67 16.10
C LEU A 140 -3.28 -1.85 16.52
N LYS A 141 -3.08 -0.74 17.25
CA LYS A 141 -4.14 0.21 17.59
C LYS A 141 -4.72 0.86 16.34
N LYS A 142 -3.85 1.25 15.39
CA LYS A 142 -4.27 1.83 14.10
C LYS A 142 -4.87 0.79 13.15
N SER A 143 -4.40 -0.46 13.24
CA SER A 143 -4.71 -1.54 12.29
C SER A 143 -5.11 -2.82 13.02
N PRO A 144 -6.22 -2.81 13.78
CA PRO A 144 -6.62 -3.94 14.62
C PRO A 144 -7.02 -5.18 13.81
N GLN A 145 -7.30 -5.03 12.50
CA GLN A 145 -7.54 -6.14 11.58
C GLN A 145 -6.37 -7.11 11.45
N LEU A 146 -5.14 -6.69 11.77
CA LEU A 146 -3.96 -7.56 11.75
C LEU A 146 -4.09 -8.73 12.74
N LEU A 147 -4.79 -8.52 13.86
CA LEU A 147 -5.04 -9.54 14.88
C LEU A 147 -5.97 -10.67 14.40
N LYS A 148 -6.75 -10.41 13.34
CA LYS A 148 -7.66 -11.39 12.72
C LYS A 148 -6.97 -12.30 11.70
N LEU A 149 -5.72 -12.02 11.36
CA LEU A 149 -5.00 -12.81 10.36
C LEU A 149 -4.57 -14.16 10.95
N PRO A 150 -4.65 -15.27 10.19
CA PRO A 150 -4.09 -16.53 10.63
C PRO A 150 -2.60 -16.39 10.93
N VAL A 151 -2.13 -16.88 12.08
CA VAL A 151 -0.71 -16.78 12.50
C VAL A 151 0.24 -17.31 11.44
N MET A 152 -0.11 -18.43 10.80
CA MET A 152 0.68 -19.01 9.71
C MET A 152 0.81 -18.09 8.49
N HIS A 153 -0.21 -17.28 8.20
CA HIS A 153 -0.14 -16.29 7.13
C HIS A 153 0.84 -15.16 7.49
N VAL A 154 0.78 -14.66 8.72
CA VAL A 154 1.70 -13.64 9.22
C VAL A 154 3.13 -14.17 9.23
N LYS A 155 3.38 -15.40 9.74
CA LYS A 155 4.69 -16.09 9.66
C LYS A 155 5.25 -16.15 8.25
N LYS A 156 4.45 -16.65 7.29
CA LYS A 156 4.86 -16.76 5.88
C LYS A 156 5.19 -15.39 5.30
N ARG A 157 4.35 -14.39 5.57
CA ARG A 157 4.57 -13.01 5.12
C ARG A 157 5.82 -12.41 5.75
N SER A 158 6.03 -12.56 7.05
CA SER A 158 7.22 -12.11 7.77
C SER A 158 8.50 -12.69 7.17
N SER A 159 8.51 -13.98 6.85
CA SER A 159 9.64 -14.62 6.15
C SER A 159 9.91 -13.97 4.79
N TYR A 160 8.86 -13.70 4.00
CA TYR A 160 8.98 -13.03 2.72
C TYR A 160 9.49 -11.58 2.85
N LEU A 161 8.97 -10.81 3.80
CA LEU A 161 9.42 -9.44 4.06
C LEU A 161 10.90 -9.38 4.49
N ARG A 162 11.36 -10.36 5.28
CA ARG A 162 12.78 -10.51 5.62
C ARG A 162 13.64 -10.73 4.38
N LYS A 163 13.18 -11.54 3.41
CA LYS A 163 13.88 -11.75 2.13
C LYS A 163 13.94 -10.48 1.27
N LEU A 164 12.97 -9.57 1.40
CA LEU A 164 13.00 -8.23 0.80
C LEU A 164 13.88 -7.23 1.56
N GLY A 165 14.54 -7.65 2.66
CA GLY A 165 15.39 -6.80 3.49
C GLY A 165 14.61 -5.91 4.47
N LEU A 166 13.31 -6.14 4.66
CA LEU A 166 12.45 -5.39 5.60
C LEU A 166 12.43 -6.00 7.02
N GLY A 167 13.50 -6.70 7.41
CA GLY A 167 13.72 -7.12 8.79
C GLY A 167 14.40 -6.03 9.63
N GLU A 168 14.86 -6.41 10.83
CA GLU A 168 15.71 -5.57 11.69
C GLU A 168 15.11 -4.18 11.98
N GLY A 169 13.79 -4.11 12.14
CA GLY A 169 13.09 -2.88 12.51
C GLY A 169 12.78 -1.93 11.35
N LYS A 170 13.24 -2.22 10.12
CA LYS A 170 12.89 -1.44 8.91
C LYS A 170 11.40 -1.52 8.56
N LEU A 171 10.65 -2.40 9.21
CA LEU A 171 9.21 -2.49 9.03
C LEU A 171 8.42 -1.43 9.78
N LYS A 172 9.02 -0.67 10.73
CA LYS A 172 8.30 0.29 11.59
C LYS A 172 7.48 1.29 10.78
N ARG A 173 8.12 1.96 9.81
CA ARG A 173 7.46 2.96 8.95
C ARG A 173 6.43 2.30 8.01
N VAL A 174 6.79 1.14 7.47
CA VAL A 174 5.92 0.36 6.57
C VAL A 174 4.62 -0.02 7.27
N LEU A 175 4.70 -0.56 8.49
CA LEU A 175 3.52 -0.98 9.24
C LEU A 175 2.61 0.19 9.62
N TYR A 176 3.19 1.36 9.90
CA TYR A 176 2.43 2.57 10.20
C TYR A 176 1.71 3.16 8.98
N CYS A 177 2.37 3.14 7.81
CA CYS A 177 1.87 3.76 6.58
C CYS A 177 1.09 2.79 5.68
N CYS A 178 1.40 1.51 5.73
CA CYS A 178 0.95 0.42 4.84
C CYS A 178 0.82 -0.92 5.61
N PRO A 179 -0.10 -1.00 6.59
CA PRO A 179 -0.36 -2.25 7.32
C PRO A 179 -0.91 -3.35 6.40
N GLU A 180 -1.51 -2.98 5.27
CA GLU A 180 -2.01 -3.92 4.26
C GLU A 180 -0.88 -4.73 3.63
N ILE A 181 0.39 -4.39 3.86
CA ILE A 181 1.51 -5.25 3.45
C ILE A 181 1.39 -6.69 3.99
N PHE A 182 0.60 -6.92 5.06
CA PHE A 182 0.29 -8.26 5.55
C PHE A 182 -0.90 -8.94 4.86
N THR A 183 -1.73 -8.22 4.11
CA THR A 183 -2.95 -8.73 3.47
C THR A 183 -2.90 -8.64 1.94
N MET A 184 -2.05 -7.80 1.36
CA MET A 184 -1.85 -7.67 -0.09
C MET A 184 -1.46 -9.01 -0.71
N ARG A 185 -1.82 -9.21 -1.99
CA ARG A 185 -1.41 -10.41 -2.72
C ARG A 185 0.10 -10.34 -2.94
N GLN A 186 0.78 -11.47 -2.76
CA GLN A 186 2.23 -11.52 -2.92
C GLN A 186 2.67 -11.09 -4.33
N ARG A 187 1.91 -11.48 -5.38
CA ARG A 187 2.16 -11.09 -6.77
C ARG A 187 2.17 -9.57 -6.99
N ASP A 188 1.33 -8.82 -6.27
CA ASP A 188 1.28 -7.36 -6.42
C ASP A 188 2.57 -6.73 -5.86
N ILE A 189 3.05 -7.22 -4.71
CA ILE A 189 4.34 -6.80 -4.13
C ILE A 189 5.49 -7.17 -5.08
N GLU A 190 5.48 -8.39 -5.62
CA GLU A 190 6.48 -8.86 -6.58
C GLU A 190 6.49 -8.04 -7.87
N SER A 191 5.33 -7.61 -8.35
CA SER A 191 5.21 -6.75 -9.53
C SER A 191 5.89 -5.40 -9.32
N ILE A 192 5.62 -4.75 -8.18
CA ILE A 192 6.27 -3.48 -7.79
C ILE A 192 7.78 -3.66 -7.63
N VAL A 193 8.21 -4.72 -6.93
CA VAL A 193 9.64 -5.03 -6.77
C VAL A 193 10.30 -5.31 -8.12
N GLY A 194 9.61 -6.02 -9.02
CA GLY A 194 10.07 -6.30 -10.38
C GLY A 194 10.28 -5.02 -11.18
N VAL A 195 9.31 -4.10 -11.18
CA VAL A 195 9.47 -2.79 -11.83
C VAL A 195 10.68 -2.03 -11.28
N LEU A 196 10.81 -1.92 -9.96
CA LEU A 196 11.92 -1.19 -9.35
C LEU A 196 13.29 -1.79 -9.71
N LYS A 197 13.41 -3.12 -9.73
CA LYS A 197 14.69 -3.80 -10.01
C LYS A 197 15.01 -3.87 -11.50
N GLU A 198 14.05 -4.30 -12.31
CA GLU A 198 14.30 -4.73 -13.69
C GLU A 198 14.08 -3.58 -14.67
N LYS A 199 13.07 -2.74 -14.45
CA LYS A 199 12.77 -1.61 -15.32
C LYS A 199 13.48 -0.32 -14.88
N CYS A 200 13.45 -0.05 -13.57
CA CYS A 200 14.08 1.15 -13.01
C CYS A 200 15.56 0.94 -12.64
N LEU A 201 16.06 -0.31 -12.70
CA LEU A 201 17.47 -0.65 -12.46
C LEU A 201 18.00 -0.28 -11.05
N PHE A 202 17.12 -0.24 -10.04
CA PHE A 202 17.57 -0.08 -8.66
C PHE A 202 18.24 -1.37 -8.15
N THR A 203 19.33 -1.21 -7.41
CA THR A 203 19.96 -2.32 -6.69
C THR A 203 19.02 -2.88 -5.62
N VAL A 204 19.22 -4.14 -5.21
CA VAL A 204 18.42 -4.77 -4.12
C VAL A 204 18.41 -3.90 -2.86
N LYS A 205 19.56 -3.33 -2.48
CA LYS A 205 19.67 -2.44 -1.32
C LYS A 205 18.83 -1.17 -1.49
N GLN A 206 18.84 -0.56 -2.67
CA GLN A 206 18.01 0.61 -2.96
C GLN A 206 16.52 0.27 -2.96
N VAL A 207 16.13 -0.89 -3.49
CA VAL A 207 14.73 -1.33 -3.44
C VAL A 207 14.25 -1.53 -2.01
N THR A 208 15.04 -2.19 -1.15
CA THR A 208 14.73 -2.30 0.28
C THR A 208 14.55 -0.92 0.91
N GLU A 209 15.42 0.04 0.59
CA GLU A 209 15.34 1.40 1.13
C GLU A 209 14.10 2.16 0.60
N ILE A 210 13.74 1.99 -0.68
CA ILE A 210 12.52 2.55 -1.26
C ILE A 210 11.29 1.98 -0.55
N LEU A 211 11.21 0.67 -0.36
CA LEU A 211 10.07 0.04 0.33
C LEU A 211 9.94 0.52 1.79
N HIS A 212 11.07 0.69 2.47
CA HIS A 212 11.11 1.21 3.84
C HIS A 212 10.69 2.68 3.92
N ARG A 213 11.24 3.54 3.05
CA ARG A 213 11.06 4.99 3.13
C ARG A 213 9.83 5.50 2.40
N CYS A 214 9.39 4.80 1.36
CA CYS A 214 8.23 5.16 0.55
C CYS A 214 7.21 4.00 0.49
N PRO A 215 6.59 3.55 1.61
CA PRO A 215 5.68 2.40 1.59
C PRO A 215 4.46 2.56 0.66
N CYS A 216 4.13 3.80 0.26
CA CYS A 216 3.05 4.09 -0.67
C CYS A 216 3.26 3.50 -2.07
N VAL A 217 4.51 3.25 -2.50
CA VAL A 217 4.81 2.66 -3.82
C VAL A 217 4.19 1.27 -3.98
N LEU A 218 3.93 0.57 -2.87
CA LEU A 218 3.26 -0.74 -2.89
C LEU A 218 1.79 -0.65 -3.35
N ARG A 219 1.17 0.53 -3.24
CA ARG A 219 -0.23 0.77 -3.64
C ARG A 219 -0.36 1.41 -5.02
N GLU A 220 0.75 1.74 -5.66
CA GLU A 220 0.73 2.38 -6.97
C GLU A 220 0.53 1.35 -8.07
N ASP A 221 0.05 1.82 -9.22
CA ASP A 221 0.10 1.02 -10.44
C ASP A 221 1.57 0.83 -10.88
N PRO A 222 1.99 -0.39 -11.28
CA PRO A 222 3.37 -0.63 -11.70
C PRO A 222 3.83 0.24 -12.89
N GLY A 223 2.93 0.58 -13.83
CA GLY A 223 3.23 1.46 -14.95
C GLY A 223 3.38 2.92 -14.52
N GLU A 224 2.51 3.40 -13.63
CA GLU A 224 2.62 4.73 -13.04
C GLU A 224 3.90 4.90 -12.21
N LEU A 225 4.30 3.86 -11.47
CA LEU A 225 5.56 3.85 -10.72
C LEU A 225 6.78 3.92 -11.64
N GLU A 226 6.74 3.17 -12.75
CA GLU A 226 7.78 3.23 -13.79
C GLU A 226 7.86 4.63 -14.40
N TYR A 227 6.73 5.20 -14.81
CA TYR A 227 6.66 6.56 -15.37
C TYR A 227 7.18 7.61 -14.38
N LYS A 228 6.84 7.50 -13.11
CA LYS A 228 7.34 8.38 -12.05
C LYS A 228 8.85 8.34 -11.93
N PHE A 229 9.45 7.15 -11.97
CA PHE A 229 10.90 7.02 -11.99
C PHE A 229 11.50 7.60 -13.27
N GLN A 230 10.93 7.32 -14.44
CA GLN A 230 11.40 7.85 -15.72
C GLN A 230 11.37 9.38 -15.75
N TYR A 231 10.33 10.00 -15.21
CA TYR A 231 10.25 11.44 -15.07
C TYR A 231 11.39 11.98 -14.20
N ALA A 232 11.63 11.37 -13.03
CA ALA A 232 12.75 11.75 -12.18
C ALA A 232 14.10 11.65 -12.92
N TYR A 233 14.32 10.52 -13.59
CA TYR A 233 15.62 10.17 -14.15
C TYR A 233 15.92 10.92 -15.45
N PHE A 234 14.99 10.89 -16.40
CA PHE A 234 15.18 11.48 -17.73
C PHE A 234 14.74 12.94 -17.81
N ARG A 235 13.60 13.28 -17.18
CA ARG A 235 13.02 14.63 -17.32
C ARG A 235 13.60 15.63 -16.33
N MET A 236 13.89 15.20 -15.10
CA MET A 236 14.51 16.04 -14.06
C MET A 236 16.03 15.84 -13.94
N GLY A 237 16.58 14.76 -14.52
CA GLY A 237 18.01 14.42 -14.44
C GLY A 237 18.48 13.94 -13.06
N ILE A 238 17.59 13.35 -12.26
CA ILE A 238 17.88 12.87 -10.90
C ILE A 238 18.42 11.44 -10.96
N LYS A 239 19.59 11.20 -10.36
CA LYS A 239 20.22 9.87 -10.31
C LYS A 239 19.54 8.96 -9.28
N HIS A 240 19.64 7.63 -9.45
CA HIS A 240 19.05 6.64 -8.55
C HIS A 240 19.34 6.89 -7.06
N VAL A 241 20.58 7.24 -6.73
CA VAL A 241 20.99 7.50 -5.33
C VAL A 241 20.19 8.65 -4.73
N ASP A 242 19.92 9.69 -5.51
CA ASP A 242 19.20 10.87 -5.03
C ASP A 242 17.69 10.62 -5.01
N VAL A 243 17.14 9.85 -5.95
CA VAL A 243 15.74 9.38 -5.90
C VAL A 243 15.46 8.67 -4.57
N VAL A 244 16.37 7.79 -4.15
CA VAL A 244 16.25 7.03 -2.89
C VAL A 244 16.47 7.92 -1.67
N LYS A 245 17.54 8.72 -1.64
CA LYS A 245 17.90 9.55 -0.48
C LYS A 245 16.85 10.63 -0.16
N THR A 246 16.13 11.10 -1.17
CA THR A 246 15.18 12.22 -1.05
C THR A 246 13.72 11.77 -0.94
N ASP A 247 13.50 10.45 -0.87
CA ASP A 247 12.15 9.86 -0.80
C ASP A 247 11.27 10.26 -1.98
N PHE A 248 11.88 10.48 -3.16
CA PHE A 248 11.19 11.08 -4.30
C PHE A 248 9.92 10.30 -4.69
N LEU A 249 9.97 8.97 -4.64
CA LEU A 249 8.84 8.12 -5.04
C LEU A 249 7.64 8.24 -4.10
N GLN A 250 7.77 8.87 -2.92
CA GLN A 250 6.64 9.09 -2.02
C GLN A 250 5.67 10.18 -2.48
N TYR A 251 6.08 11.04 -3.42
CA TYR A 251 5.27 12.15 -3.90
C TYR A 251 4.44 11.74 -5.12
N SER A 252 3.24 12.31 -5.25
CA SER A 252 2.37 12.13 -6.41
C SER A 252 2.97 12.77 -7.66
N MET A 253 2.68 12.21 -8.84
CA MET A 253 3.13 12.80 -10.11
C MET A 253 2.62 14.23 -10.32
N THR A 254 1.37 14.52 -10.00
CA THR A 254 0.79 15.87 -10.09
C THR A 254 1.65 16.90 -9.35
N LYS A 255 1.83 16.71 -8.03
CA LYS A 255 2.72 17.58 -7.21
C LYS A 255 4.12 17.72 -7.78
N THR A 256 4.72 16.62 -8.25
CA THR A 256 6.07 16.64 -8.82
C THR A 256 6.12 17.51 -10.08
N LYS A 257 5.19 17.31 -11.02
CA LYS A 257 5.13 18.08 -12.27
C LYS A 257 4.82 19.54 -12.01
N GLU A 258 3.82 19.84 -11.19
CA GLU A 258 3.45 21.22 -10.83
C GLU A 258 4.66 21.99 -10.32
N ARG A 259 5.41 21.44 -9.35
CA ARG A 259 6.55 22.16 -8.77
C ARG A 259 7.76 22.20 -9.68
N HIS A 260 8.06 21.10 -10.37
CA HIS A 260 9.22 21.03 -11.26
C HIS A 260 9.05 21.92 -12.49
N VAL A 261 7.93 21.79 -13.21
CA VAL A 261 7.67 22.55 -14.44
C VAL A 261 7.54 24.04 -14.13
N PHE A 262 6.95 24.40 -12.98
CA PHE A 262 6.91 25.79 -12.55
C PHE A 262 8.30 26.39 -12.36
N LEU A 263 9.18 25.70 -11.63
CA LEU A 263 10.56 26.17 -11.44
C LEU A 263 11.34 26.23 -12.76
N GLU A 264 11.11 25.28 -13.67
CA GLU A 264 11.73 25.29 -14.99
C GLU A 264 11.30 26.51 -15.81
N ARG A 265 10.00 26.82 -15.86
CA ARG A 265 9.47 28.00 -16.56
C ARG A 265 9.93 29.31 -15.94
N LEU A 266 10.19 29.33 -14.63
CA LEU A 266 10.81 30.45 -13.93
C LEU A 266 12.33 30.55 -14.15
N GLY A 267 12.96 29.58 -14.84
CA GLY A 267 14.41 29.51 -14.99
C GLY A 267 15.16 29.16 -13.70
N ARG A 268 14.45 28.67 -12.67
CA ARG A 268 14.97 28.27 -11.35
C ARG A 268 15.30 26.79 -11.24
N TYR A 269 14.94 26.00 -12.25
CA TYR A 269 15.37 24.62 -12.39
C TYR A 269 15.85 24.39 -13.80
N GLN A 270 17.05 23.83 -13.94
CA GLN A 270 17.62 23.42 -15.21
C GLN A 270 17.83 21.92 -15.19
N THR A 271 17.32 21.20 -16.19
CA THR A 271 17.64 19.78 -16.36
C THR A 271 19.16 19.62 -16.52
N PRO A 272 19.82 18.84 -15.64
CA PRO A 272 21.26 18.63 -15.72
C PRO A 272 21.71 18.10 -17.07
N ASP A 273 22.89 18.52 -17.53
CA ASP A 273 23.49 18.03 -18.77
C ASP A 273 23.96 16.56 -18.65
N LYS A 274 24.60 16.03 -19.71
CA LYS A 274 25.12 14.65 -19.72
C LYS A 274 26.15 14.36 -18.61
N LYS A 275 26.81 15.40 -18.07
CA LYS A 275 27.76 15.29 -16.96
C LYS A 275 27.08 15.49 -15.61
N GLY A 276 25.79 15.80 -15.58
CA GLY A 276 25.02 16.14 -14.40
C GLY A 276 25.26 17.56 -13.90
N GLN A 277 25.70 18.46 -14.78
CA GLN A 277 25.99 19.86 -14.45
C GLN A 277 24.86 20.77 -14.90
N THR A 278 24.72 21.89 -14.18
CA THR A 278 23.78 22.97 -14.47
C THR A 278 24.55 24.29 -14.47
N LEU A 279 24.05 25.31 -15.17
CA LEU A 279 24.67 26.65 -15.17
C LEU A 279 24.54 27.30 -13.80
N VAL A 280 23.37 27.14 -13.19
CA VAL A 280 23.06 27.55 -11.83
C VAL A 280 22.63 26.30 -11.06
N PRO A 281 23.19 26.03 -9.87
CA PRO A 281 22.79 24.89 -9.07
C PRO A 281 21.28 24.88 -8.80
N ASN A 282 20.63 23.76 -9.12
CA ASN A 282 19.21 23.59 -8.84
C ASN A 282 18.94 23.58 -7.32
N PRO A 283 17.73 24.00 -6.88
CA PRO A 283 17.28 23.81 -5.52
C PRO A 283 17.30 22.33 -5.11
N LEU A 284 17.49 22.06 -3.82
CA LEU A 284 17.49 20.69 -3.30
C LEU A 284 16.08 20.09 -3.42
N LEU A 285 15.98 18.80 -3.74
CA LEU A 285 14.68 18.12 -3.90
C LEU A 285 13.80 18.19 -2.64
N LYS A 286 14.39 18.26 -1.44
CA LYS A 286 13.63 18.48 -0.20
C LYS A 286 12.94 19.85 -0.16
N ASP A 287 13.57 20.89 -0.71
CA ASP A 287 13.06 22.26 -0.75
C ASP A 287 12.07 22.45 -1.92
N ILE A 288 12.04 21.49 -2.85
CA ILE A 288 11.04 21.41 -3.91
C ILE A 288 9.83 20.59 -3.43
N LEU A 289 10.00 19.35 -2.98
CA LEU A 289 8.89 18.38 -2.81
C LEU A 289 8.48 18.12 -1.37
N ARG A 290 9.39 18.22 -0.40
CA ARG A 290 9.10 17.87 1.01
C ARG A 290 8.37 18.98 1.75
N VAL A 291 8.73 20.23 1.47
CA VAL A 291 8.16 21.42 2.11
C VAL A 291 6.70 21.66 1.73
N SER A 292 6.00 22.48 2.53
CA SER A 292 4.64 22.92 2.24
C SER A 292 4.60 23.76 0.94
N GLU A 293 3.40 23.97 0.37
CA GLU A 293 3.26 24.83 -0.82
C GLU A 293 3.67 26.28 -0.52
N ALA A 294 3.25 26.82 0.63
CA ALA A 294 3.63 28.17 1.05
C ALA A 294 5.15 28.33 1.20
N GLU A 295 5.84 27.35 1.80
CA GLU A 295 7.30 27.40 1.94
C GLU A 295 8.02 27.25 0.60
N PHE A 296 7.55 26.34 -0.26
CA PHE A 296 8.05 26.19 -1.63
C PHE A 296 7.97 27.51 -2.40
N LEU A 297 6.82 28.20 -2.33
CA LEU A 297 6.61 29.47 -3.03
C LEU A 297 7.46 30.61 -2.46
N ALA A 298 7.55 30.70 -1.13
CA ALA A 298 8.29 31.79 -0.48
C ALA A 298 9.81 31.65 -0.63
N LYS A 299 10.35 30.43 -0.56
CA LYS A 299 11.80 30.19 -0.46
C LYS A 299 12.45 29.61 -1.71
N THR A 300 11.69 28.87 -2.52
CA THR A 300 12.23 28.13 -3.67
C THR A 300 11.81 28.75 -5.00
N ALA A 301 10.50 28.95 -5.20
CA ALA A 301 9.98 29.55 -6.43
C ALA A 301 10.06 31.09 -6.43
N CYS A 302 10.00 31.71 -5.24
CA CYS A 302 9.93 33.16 -5.05
C CYS A 302 8.80 33.79 -5.88
N SER A 303 7.59 33.25 -5.76
CA SER A 303 6.39 33.64 -6.51
C SER A 303 5.16 33.59 -5.60
N SER A 304 4.07 34.24 -6.01
CA SER A 304 2.82 34.31 -5.25
C SER A 304 2.01 33.00 -5.32
N ALA A 305 1.13 32.80 -4.35
CA ALA A 305 0.18 31.68 -4.36
C ALA A 305 -0.83 31.76 -5.50
N GLU A 306 -1.20 32.98 -5.91
CA GLU A 306 -2.13 33.23 -7.02
C GLU A 306 -1.51 32.81 -8.36
N GLU A 307 -0.27 33.23 -8.64
CA GLU A 307 0.47 32.83 -9.84
C GLU A 307 0.62 31.31 -9.94
N PHE A 308 0.96 30.66 -8.82
CA PHE A 308 1.07 29.20 -8.81
C PHE A 308 -0.28 28.50 -8.94
N GLY A 309 -1.35 29.05 -8.37
CA GLY A 309 -2.72 28.55 -8.53
C GLY A 309 -3.14 28.53 -10.00
N VAL A 310 -3.01 29.68 -10.67
CA VAL A 310 -3.29 29.80 -12.11
C VAL A 310 -2.40 28.86 -12.93
N PHE A 311 -1.11 28.76 -12.57
CA PHE A 311 -0.20 27.85 -13.25
C PHE A 311 -0.64 26.38 -13.17
N LYS A 312 -1.12 25.90 -12.01
CA LYS A 312 -1.62 24.53 -11.86
C LYS A 312 -2.78 24.24 -12.81
N GLU A 313 -3.72 25.17 -12.96
CA GLU A 313 -4.85 25.04 -13.89
C GLU A 313 -4.39 25.01 -15.35
N LEU A 314 -3.47 25.89 -15.73
CA LEU A 314 -2.90 25.91 -17.07
C LEU A 314 -2.17 24.60 -17.39
N LEU A 315 -1.36 24.11 -16.44
CA LEU A 315 -0.61 22.87 -16.61
C LEU A 315 -1.57 21.67 -16.74
N ALA A 316 -2.62 21.59 -15.93
CA ALA A 316 -3.60 20.51 -16.03
C ALA A 316 -4.25 20.45 -17.42
N ARG A 317 -4.65 21.61 -17.96
CA ARG A 317 -5.23 21.68 -19.32
C ARG A 317 -4.23 21.28 -20.41
N GLU A 318 -2.96 21.68 -20.30
CA GLU A 318 -1.92 21.27 -21.24
C GLU A 318 -1.71 19.74 -21.27
N GLU A 319 -1.83 19.07 -20.13
CA GLU A 319 -1.72 17.61 -20.03
C GLU A 319 -2.92 16.91 -20.68
N GLU A 320 -4.14 17.37 -20.40
CA GLU A 320 -5.37 16.85 -21.01
C GLU A 320 -5.35 16.95 -22.54
N GLU A 321 -4.95 18.12 -23.08
CA GLU A 321 -4.83 18.33 -24.52
C GLU A 321 -3.75 17.46 -25.17
N SER A 322 -2.68 17.17 -24.44
CA SER A 322 -1.58 16.32 -24.92
C SER A 322 -2.00 14.85 -24.94
N GLU A 323 -2.72 14.40 -23.91
CA GLU A 323 -3.23 13.03 -23.81
C GLU A 323 -4.35 12.77 -24.84
N GLY A 324 -5.25 13.73 -25.06
CA GLY A 324 -6.32 13.65 -26.06
C GLY A 324 -5.78 13.53 -27.49
N ARG A 325 -4.76 14.30 -27.85
CA ARG A 325 -4.11 14.22 -29.17
C ARG A 325 -3.44 12.87 -29.42
N MET A 326 -2.92 12.22 -28.39
CA MET A 326 -2.29 10.90 -28.50
C MET A 326 -3.32 9.77 -28.65
N ALA A 327 -4.55 9.95 -28.16
CA ALA A 327 -5.62 8.97 -28.35
C ALA A 327 -6.21 9.01 -29.77
N ASP A 328 -6.27 10.19 -30.37
CA ASP A 328 -6.83 10.39 -31.72
C ASP A 328 -5.89 9.88 -32.83
N ALA A 329 -4.58 10.10 -32.68
CA ALA A 329 -3.55 9.63 -33.63
C ALA A 329 -3.35 8.09 -33.66
N GLY A 330 -4.00 7.34 -32.76
CA GLY A 330 -3.89 5.87 -32.66
C GLY A 330 -5.00 5.10 -33.36
N SER A 331 -5.95 5.78 -34.03
CA SER A 331 -7.03 5.15 -34.77
C SER A 331 -6.60 4.95 -36.24
N PRO A 332 -6.45 3.71 -36.75
CA PRO A 332 -6.09 3.50 -38.14
C PRO A 332 -7.20 4.08 -39.03
N GLU A 333 -6.85 5.01 -39.92
CA GLU A 333 -7.68 5.33 -41.07
C GLU A 333 -8.01 4.03 -41.79
N GLU A 334 -9.29 3.64 -41.80
CA GLU A 334 -9.79 2.67 -42.76
C GLU A 334 -9.54 3.26 -44.15
N ALA A 335 -8.49 2.75 -44.81
CA ALA A 335 -8.35 2.90 -46.25
C ALA A 335 -9.53 2.17 -46.89
N GLY A 336 -10.54 2.94 -47.28
CA GLY A 336 -11.71 2.48 -48.03
C GLY A 336 -11.34 1.97 -49.43
N PRO A 337 -12.25 1.19 -50.04
CA PRO A 337 -11.98 0.08 -50.95
C PRO A 337 -11.39 0.42 -52.32
#